data_AF-A0A929NI42-F1
#
_entry.id   AF-A0A929NI42-F1
#
_cell.length_a   1.000
_cell.length_b   1.000
_cell.length_c   1.000
_cell.angle_alpha   90.00
_cell.angle_beta   90.00
_cell.angle_gamma   90.00
#
_symmetry.space_group_name_H-M   'P 1'
#
loop_
_entity.id
_entity.type
_entity.pdbx_description
1 polymer ?
#
loop_
_entity_poly.entity_id
_entity_poly.type
_entity_poly.pdbx_seq_one_letter_code
_entity_poly.pdbx_strand_id
1 'polypeptide(L)' 'MKIHLEIERLVNLTRGFGWEKVREEKTEDKLTVTLEKKIEPDTTGIPA' A
#
# COMPACT_ATOMS: atom_id res chain seq x y z
N MET A 1 -18.34 2.11 12.19
CA MET A 1 -16.97 2.56 12.53
C MET A 1 -15.98 1.38 12.65
N LYS A 2 -15.95 0.43 11.70
CA LYS A 2 -15.05 -0.75 11.71
C LYS A 2 -14.13 -0.82 10.49
N ILE A 3 -14.62 -0.35 9.34
CA ILE A 3 -13.92 -0.38 8.05
C ILE A 3 -12.55 0.33 8.08
N HIS A 4 -12.40 1.41 8.85
CA HIS A 4 -11.12 2.14 8.91
C HIS A 4 -10.01 1.29 9.54
N LEU A 5 -10.33 0.55 10.60
CA LEU A 5 -9.39 -0.36 11.26
C LEU A 5 -9.02 -1.54 10.36
N GLU A 6 -9.98 -2.04 9.56
CA GLU A 6 -9.74 -3.09 8.58
C GLU A 6 -8.78 -2.62 7.47
N ILE A 7 -8.93 -1.38 7.02
CA ILE A 7 -8.05 -0.75 6.01
C ILE A 7 -6.64 -0.57 6.58
N GLU A 8 -6.51 -0.04 7.79
CA GLU A 8 -5.21 0.09 8.46
C GLU A 8 -4.48 -1.25 8.59
N ARG A 9 -5.21 -2.32 8.94
CA ARG A 9 -4.66 -3.67 8.99
C ARG A 9 -4.18 -4.14 7.62
N LEU A 10 -4.97 -3.91 6.57
CA LEU A 10 -4.60 -4.29 5.21
C LEU A 10 -3.36 -3.54 4.72
N VAL A 11 -3.28 -2.23 4.97
CA VAL A 11 -2.10 -1.41 4.64
C VAL A 11 -0.86 -1.86 5.42
N ASN A 12 -1.01 -2.17 6.71
CA ASN A 12 0.09 -2.65 7.53
C ASN A 12 0.62 -4.02 7.07
N LEU A 13 -0.28 -4.92 6.63
CA LEU A 13 0.10 -6.21 6.06
C LEU A 13 0.90 -6.05 4.76
N THR A 14 0.51 -5.11 3.90
CA THR A 14 1.17 -4.92 2.60
C THR A 14 2.48 -4.14 2.70
N ARG A 15 2.68 -3.36 3.77
CA ARG A 15 3.89 -2.57 4.01
C ARG A 15 5.17 -3.41 4.09
N GLY A 16 5.11 -4.61 4.67
CA GLY A 16 6.25 -5.53 4.73
C GLY A 16 6.73 -6.01 3.35
N PHE A 17 5.88 -5.87 2.33
CA PHE A 17 6.21 -6.14 0.95
C PHE A 17 6.56 -4.86 0.18
N GLY A 18 6.83 -3.73 0.85
CA GLY A 18 7.20 -2.47 0.17
C GLY A 18 6.06 -1.77 -0.57
N TRP A 19 4.80 -2.09 -0.24
CA TRP A 19 3.65 -1.32 -0.73
C TRP A 19 3.38 -0.14 0.21
N GLU A 20 2.97 0.99 -0.36
CA GLU A 20 2.60 2.19 0.39
C GLU A 20 1.25 2.71 -0.09
N LYS A 21 0.41 3.16 0.84
CA LYS A 21 -0.88 3.77 0.51
C LYS A 21 -0.65 5.18 -0.01
N VAL A 22 -1.11 5.44 -1.23
CA VAL A 22 -1.00 6.75 -1.89
C VAL A 22 -2.33 7.45 -2.06
N ARG A 23 -3.45 6.71 -2.04
CA ARG A 23 -4.79 7.28 -2.14
C ARG A 23 -5.84 6.44 -1.42
N GLU A 24 -6.83 7.13 -0.86
CA GLU A 24 -8.04 6.53 -0.30
C GLU A 24 -9.24 7.35 -0.78
N GLU A 25 -10.22 6.68 -1.41
CA GLU A 25 -11.45 7.29 -1.92
C GLU A 25 -12.65 6.54 -1.37
N LYS A 26 -13.60 7.27 -0.78
CA LYS A 26 -14.79 6.71 -0.15
C LYS A 26 -16.05 7.27 -0.78
N THR A 27 -16.93 6.38 -1.25
CA THR A 27 -18.30 6.66 -1.66
C THR A 27 -19.28 6.09 -0.62
N GLU A 28 -20.59 6.24 -0.82
CA GLU A 28 -21.60 5.66 0.08
C GLU A 28 -21.56 4.13 0.11
N ASP A 29 -21.22 3.51 -1.02
CA ASP A 29 -21.27 2.07 -1.25
C ASP A 29 -19.90 1.37 -1.32
N LYS A 30 -18.82 2.14 -1.49
CA LYS A 30 -17.48 1.60 -1.78
C LYS A 30 -16.37 2.38 -1.10
N LEU A 31 -15.30 1.66 -0.77
CA LEU A 31 -14.02 2.21 -0.35
C LEU A 31 -12.93 1.68 -1.28
N THR A 32 -12.19 2.59 -1.91
CA THR A 32 -11.08 2.27 -2.81
C THR A 32 -9.78 2.74 -2.16
N VAL A 33 -8.80 1.85 -2.06
CA VAL A 33 -7.46 2.16 -1.57
C VAL A 33 -6.46 1.85 -2.69
N THR A 34 -5.65 2.85 -3.05
CA THR A 34 -4.58 2.68 -4.03
C THR A 34 -3.26 2.52 -3.29
N LEU A 35 -2.58 1.42 -3.56
CA LEU A 35 -1.23 1.14 -3.07
C LEU A 35 -0.25 1.20 -4.23
N GLU A 36 0.89 1.84 -4.02
CA GLU A 36 2.01 1.84 -4.96
C GLU A 36 3.17 1.03 -4.39
N LYS A 37 3.86 0.28 -5.26
CA LYS A 37 5.04 -0.50 -4.89
C LYS A 37 6.25 0.43 -4.92
N LYS A 38 6.92 0.59 -3.79
CA LYS A 38 8.29 1.12 -3.79
C LYS A 38 9.20 0.04 -4.37
N ILE A 39 9.54 0.21 -5.64
CA ILE A 39 10.62 -0.55 -6.27
C ILE A 39 11.89 0.21 -5.91
N GLU A 40 12.61 -0.26 -4.90
CA GLU A 40 14.00 0.17 -4.74
C GLU A 40 14.76 -0.37 -5.97
N PRO A 41 15.54 0.47 -6.67
CA PRO A 41 16.38 -0.03 -7.75
C PRO A 41 17.28 -1.13 -7.19
N ASP A 42 17.27 -2.27 -7.88
CA ASP A 42 18.08 -3.44 -7.53
C ASP A 42 19.55 -3.03 -7.56
N THR A 43 20.09 -2.62 -6.41
CA THR A 43 21.52 -2.27 -6.26
C THR A 43 22.36 -3.50 -5.95
N THR A 44 21.74 -4.68 -5.92
CA THR A 44 22.41 -5.96 -5.78
C THR A 44 22.92 -6.47 -7.14
N GLY A 45 24.07 -5.91 -7.57
CA GLY A 45 25.13 -6.78 -8.09
C GLY A 45 25.49 -6.78 -9.58
N ILE A 46 25.40 -5.66 -10.31
CA ILE A 46 26.19 -5.52 -11.55
C ILE A 46 26.91 -4.17 -11.55
N PRO A 47 28.25 -4.13 -11.36
CA PRO A 47 29.02 -2.92 -11.59
C PRO A 47 29.03 -2.56 -13.10
N ALA A 48 28.91 -1.24 -13.32
CA ALA A 48 28.93 -0.42 -14.55
C ALA A 48 29.20 -1.09 -15.91
#